data_AF-A0A965PNS2-F1
#
_entry.id   AF-A0A965PNS2-F1
#
_cell.length_a   1.000
_cell.length_b   1.000
_cell.length_c   1.000
_cell.angle_alpha   90.00
_cell.angle_beta   90.00
_cell.angle_gamma   90.00
#
_symmetry.space_group_name_H-M   'P 1'
#
loop_
_entity.id
_entity.type
_entity.pdbx_description
1 polymer ?
#
loop_
_entity_poly.entity_id
_entity_poly.type
_entity_poly.pdbx_seq_one_letter_code
_entity_poly.pdbx_strand_id
1 'polypeptide(L)'
;MILPLTKHARNIHEVTCQSGQEFLLISDLHWDNPHCDRGLLTNHLKEAQRRNAGVIVNGDFFCLMQGKGDPRRSKEDIREEHNNARYLDSIVNTAVEWFAPYAKNLLLLGYGNHETSIIHHQETDILQRFASTLNYATGSAVEVGGYGGTIDIRVQHDPNRGMNFVIHYYHGAGGGGPVTKGVIQDQRLLASSEGYDLTWMGHVHELYYHQNMIHKYDRPKKTLIQKPVHQLRTATYK
;
A
#
# COMPACT_ATOMS: atom_id res chain seq x y z
N MET A 1 20.09 6.21 -2.93
CA MET A 1 19.29 6.31 -4.17
C MET A 1 18.42 5.07 -4.29
N ILE A 2 17.13 5.21 -4.60
CA ILE A 2 16.21 4.09 -4.87
C ILE A 2 16.30 3.77 -6.37
N LEU A 3 16.55 2.51 -6.72
CA LEU A 3 16.42 2.06 -8.11
C LEU A 3 14.94 1.80 -8.45
N PRO A 4 14.54 1.88 -9.73
CA PRO A 4 13.18 1.55 -10.14
C PRO A 4 12.73 0.18 -9.60
N LEU A 5 11.46 0.10 -9.19
CA LEU A 5 10.87 -1.15 -8.72
C LEU A 5 10.92 -2.20 -9.83
N THR A 6 11.37 -3.41 -9.51
CA THR A 6 11.39 -4.55 -10.43
C THR A 6 10.25 -5.49 -10.09
N LYS A 7 9.43 -5.80 -11.10
CA LYS A 7 8.32 -6.76 -10.97
C LYS A 7 8.75 -8.15 -11.42
N HIS A 8 8.83 -9.09 -10.49
CA HIS A 8 9.16 -10.49 -10.79
C HIS A 8 7.92 -11.33 -11.12
N ALA A 9 6.80 -11.02 -10.49
CA ALA A 9 5.49 -11.61 -10.75
C ALA A 9 4.40 -10.59 -10.40
N ARG A 10 3.12 -10.90 -10.65
CA ARG A 10 1.99 -10.00 -10.36
C ARG A 10 2.06 -9.39 -8.95
N ASN A 11 2.41 -10.20 -7.95
CA ASN A 11 2.41 -9.82 -6.55
C ASN A 11 3.81 -9.84 -5.91
N ILE A 12 4.89 -10.01 -6.69
CA ILE A 12 6.26 -10.10 -6.17
C ILE A 12 7.10 -8.99 -6.80
N HIS A 13 7.54 -8.07 -5.96
CA HIS A 13 8.29 -6.88 -6.36
C HIS A 13 9.59 -6.79 -5.57
N GLU A 14 10.64 -6.28 -6.20
CA GLU A 14 11.93 -5.99 -5.58
C GLU A 14 12.26 -4.51 -5.76
N VAL A 15 12.76 -3.86 -4.71
CA VAL A 15 13.37 -2.54 -4.78
C VAL A 15 14.80 -2.62 -4.26
N THR A 16 15.75 -2.19 -5.08
CA THR A 16 17.15 -2.06 -4.65
C THR A 16 17.42 -0.64 -4.18
N CYS A 17 18.04 -0.50 -3.00
CA CYS A 17 18.39 0.78 -2.42
C CYS A 17 19.73 0.73 -1.65
N GLN A 18 20.18 1.89 -1.18
CA GLN A 18 21.35 2.01 -0.32
C GLN A 18 20.96 2.00 1.16
N SER A 19 21.93 1.71 2.03
CA SER A 19 21.75 1.82 3.48
C SER A 19 21.28 3.23 3.87
N GLY A 20 20.32 3.31 4.80
CA GLY A 20 19.70 4.56 5.24
C GLY A 20 18.53 5.06 4.37
N GLN A 21 18.15 4.32 3.32
CA GLN A 21 16.97 4.66 2.52
C GLN A 21 15.68 4.56 3.34
N GLU A 22 14.88 5.64 3.32
CA GLU A 22 13.58 5.70 3.98
C GLU A 22 12.43 5.30 3.02
N PHE A 23 11.36 4.76 3.60
CA PHE A 23 10.11 4.44 2.92
C PHE A 23 8.91 4.90 3.75
N LEU A 24 7.87 5.39 3.08
CA LEU A 24 6.56 5.69 3.65
C LEU A 24 5.59 4.56 3.29
N LEU A 25 5.11 3.85 4.31
CA LEU A 25 4.09 2.82 4.19
C LEU A 25 2.75 3.38 4.67
N ILE A 26 1.74 3.42 3.79
CA ILE A 26 0.39 3.96 4.05
C ILE A 26 -0.69 3.09 3.40
N SER A 27 -1.94 3.16 3.87
CA SER A 27 -3.07 2.44 3.27
C SER A 27 -4.36 3.26 3.44
N ASP A 28 -5.47 2.78 2.87
CA ASP A 28 -6.81 3.30 3.17
C ASP A 28 -6.89 4.82 2.96
N LEU A 29 -6.35 5.31 1.84
CA LEU A 29 -6.33 6.74 1.55
C LEU A 29 -7.74 7.25 1.30
N HIS A 30 -8.54 6.46 0.58
CA HIS A 30 -9.87 6.81 0.12
C HIS A 30 -9.92 8.23 -0.48
N TRP A 31 -8.96 8.54 -1.35
CA TRP A 31 -8.62 9.92 -1.74
C TRP A 31 -9.79 10.74 -2.31
N ASP A 32 -10.72 10.10 -3.02
CA ASP A 32 -11.93 10.70 -3.58
C ASP A 32 -13.08 10.85 -2.58
N ASN A 33 -12.96 10.33 -1.35
CA ASN A 33 -13.97 10.51 -0.33
C ASN A 33 -13.94 11.95 0.23
N PRO A 34 -15.09 12.62 0.42
CA PRO A 34 -15.16 13.96 1.03
C PRO A 34 -14.48 14.08 2.39
N HIS A 35 -14.51 13.02 3.21
CA HIS A 35 -13.90 12.99 4.54
C HIS A 35 -12.40 12.69 4.54
N CYS A 36 -11.82 12.32 3.39
CA CYS A 36 -10.36 12.17 3.29
C CYS A 36 -9.66 13.49 3.65
N ASP A 37 -8.83 13.45 4.68
CA ASP A 37 -7.92 14.54 5.04
C ASP A 37 -6.76 14.62 4.04
N ARG A 38 -7.08 15.23 2.88
CA ARG A 38 -6.11 15.54 1.83
C ARG A 38 -4.98 16.45 2.34
N GLY A 39 -5.20 17.21 3.42
CA GLY A 39 -4.18 18.04 4.05
C GLY A 39 -3.11 17.21 4.73
N LEU A 40 -3.51 16.27 5.59
CA LEU A 40 -2.61 15.33 6.23
C LEU A 40 -1.88 14.45 5.20
N LEU A 41 -2.60 13.93 4.20
CA LEU A 41 -1.99 13.15 3.12
C LEU A 41 -0.94 13.97 2.35
N THR A 42 -1.26 15.22 2.01
CA THR A 42 -0.30 16.13 1.38
C THR A 42 0.95 16.33 2.24
N ASN A 43 0.79 16.50 3.56
CA ASN A 43 1.91 16.69 4.48
C ASN A 43 2.82 15.45 4.51
N HIS A 44 2.25 14.24 4.58
CA HIS A 44 3.04 13.01 4.55
C HIS A 44 3.76 12.80 3.21
N LEU A 45 3.09 13.07 2.07
CA LEU A 45 3.72 12.93 0.76
C LEU A 45 4.83 13.96 0.53
N LYS A 46 4.64 15.21 0.97
CA LYS A 46 5.70 16.24 0.94
C LYS A 46 6.88 15.89 1.83
N GLU A 47 6.62 15.31 3.00
CA GLU A 47 7.69 14.84 3.88
C GLU A 47 8.46 13.68 3.24
N ALA A 48 7.77 12.73 2.59
CA ALA A 48 8.41 11.68 1.83
C ALA A 48 9.29 12.24 0.69
N GLN A 49 8.81 13.27 -0.02
CA GLN A 49 9.64 13.97 -1.01
C GLN A 49 10.88 14.61 -0.40
N ARG A 50 10.71 15.36 0.70
CA ARG A 50 11.81 16.04 1.39
C ARG A 50 12.91 15.08 1.84
N ARG A 51 12.51 13.87 2.25
CA ARG A 51 13.41 12.78 2.67
C ARG A 51 13.89 11.89 1.54
N ASN A 52 13.44 12.12 0.31
CA ASN A 52 13.67 11.21 -0.81
C ASN A 52 13.24 9.77 -0.49
N ALA A 53 12.13 9.61 0.21
CA ALA A 53 11.56 8.33 0.60
C ALA A 53 10.69 7.74 -0.51
N GLY A 54 10.73 6.41 -0.64
CA GLY A 54 9.81 5.66 -1.51
C GLY A 54 8.46 5.50 -0.82
N VAL A 55 7.36 5.71 -1.55
CA VAL A 55 5.99 5.62 -1.02
C VAL A 55 5.33 4.36 -1.56
N ILE A 56 4.77 3.58 -0.66
CA ILE A 56 4.05 2.35 -0.97
C ILE A 56 2.66 2.45 -0.35
N VAL A 57 1.63 2.10 -1.11
CA VAL A 57 0.23 2.15 -0.65
C VAL A 57 -0.37 0.75 -0.60
N ASN A 58 -0.82 0.28 0.56
CA ASN A 58 -1.39 -1.06 0.75
C ASN A 58 -2.92 -1.05 0.70
N GLY A 59 -3.47 -0.83 -0.49
CA GLY A 59 -4.90 -0.94 -0.76
C GLY A 59 -5.74 0.28 -0.37
N ASP A 60 -6.97 0.29 -0.89
CA ASP A 60 -7.98 1.35 -0.71
C ASP A 60 -7.41 2.75 -0.96
N PHE A 61 -6.67 2.89 -2.05
CA PHE A 61 -6.19 4.16 -2.59
C PHE A 61 -7.37 5.08 -2.94
N PHE A 62 -8.41 4.50 -3.52
CA PHE A 62 -9.67 5.16 -3.84
C PHE A 62 -10.83 4.61 -3.01
N CYS A 63 -11.81 5.47 -2.72
CA CYS A 63 -13.04 5.11 -2.06
C CYS A 63 -14.03 4.48 -3.04
N LEU A 64 -14.32 5.11 -4.18
CA LEU A 64 -15.17 4.57 -5.25
C LEU A 64 -16.60 4.15 -4.83
N MET A 65 -17.03 4.45 -3.60
CA MET A 65 -18.26 3.88 -3.00
C MET A 65 -19.57 4.56 -3.43
N GLN A 66 -19.55 5.38 -4.49
CA GLN A 66 -20.70 6.22 -4.86
C GLN A 66 -21.05 6.14 -6.35
N GLY A 67 -20.40 5.22 -7.07
CA GLY A 67 -20.66 4.96 -8.48
C GLY A 67 -22.02 4.32 -8.73
N LYS A 68 -22.44 4.26 -10.00
CA LYS A 68 -23.72 3.66 -10.42
C LYS A 68 -23.87 2.20 -9.98
N GLY A 69 -22.77 1.45 -9.89
CA GLY A 69 -22.75 0.06 -9.43
C GLY A 69 -22.73 -0.12 -7.91
N ASP A 70 -22.60 0.94 -7.10
CA ASP A 70 -22.67 0.81 -5.64
C ASP A 70 -24.12 0.91 -5.15
N PRO A 71 -24.66 -0.10 -4.45
CA PRO A 71 -26.01 -0.05 -3.87
C PRO A 71 -26.13 0.93 -2.69
N ARG A 72 -25.02 1.34 -2.09
CA ARG A 72 -24.97 2.28 -0.94
C ARG A 72 -24.85 3.74 -1.39
N ARG A 73 -24.94 4.00 -2.69
CA ARG A 73 -24.58 5.30 -3.26
C ARG A 73 -25.44 6.45 -2.71
N SER A 74 -24.78 7.55 -2.38
CA SER A 74 -25.35 8.85 -2.06
C SER A 74 -24.58 9.91 -2.82
N LYS A 75 -25.31 10.83 -3.47
CA LYS A 75 -24.70 11.94 -4.21
C LYS A 75 -24.07 12.99 -3.30
N GLU A 76 -24.50 13.05 -2.04
CA GLU A 76 -23.95 13.94 -1.02
C GLU A 76 -22.57 13.48 -0.55
N ASP A 77 -22.28 12.18 -0.66
CA ASP A 77 -21.01 11.57 -0.25
C ASP A 77 -19.95 11.55 -1.37
N ILE A 78 -20.13 12.38 -2.41
CA ILE A 78 -19.22 12.54 -3.54
C ILE A 78 -18.64 13.96 -3.51
N ARG A 79 -17.32 14.09 -3.70
CA ARG A 79 -16.69 15.40 -3.87
C ARG A 79 -17.27 16.12 -5.09
N GLU A 80 -17.43 17.43 -5.00
CA GLU A 80 -18.08 18.24 -6.03
C GLU A 80 -17.47 18.02 -7.42
N GLU A 81 -16.14 17.96 -7.52
CA GLU A 81 -15.42 17.72 -8.77
C GLU A 81 -15.70 16.35 -9.42
N HIS A 82 -16.14 15.36 -8.64
CA HIS A 82 -16.45 14.01 -9.10
C HIS A 82 -17.95 13.78 -9.28
N ASN A 83 -18.81 14.69 -8.81
CA ASN A 83 -20.25 14.54 -8.84
C ASN A 83 -20.85 14.89 -10.21
N ASN A 84 -20.49 14.09 -11.21
CA ASN A 84 -20.90 14.28 -12.59
C ASN A 84 -21.20 12.93 -13.27
N ALA A 85 -21.59 12.96 -14.55
CA ALA A 85 -21.96 11.75 -15.31
C ALA A 85 -20.79 10.78 -15.55
N ARG A 86 -19.55 11.24 -15.40
CA ARG A 86 -18.29 10.51 -15.64
C ARG A 86 -17.53 10.31 -14.34
N TYR A 87 -18.21 9.88 -13.28
CA TYR A 87 -17.67 9.76 -11.92
C TYR A 87 -16.29 9.06 -11.85
N LEU A 88 -16.19 7.82 -12.34
CA LEU A 88 -14.95 7.04 -12.27
C LEU A 88 -13.81 7.67 -13.09
N ASP A 89 -14.13 8.21 -14.27
CA ASP A 89 -13.12 8.89 -15.10
C ASP A 89 -12.66 10.20 -14.47
N SER A 90 -13.57 10.94 -13.83
CA SER A 90 -13.26 12.19 -13.15
C SER A 90 -12.34 11.95 -11.96
N ILE A 91 -12.53 10.85 -11.22
CA ILE A 91 -11.62 10.42 -10.15
C ILE A 91 -10.23 10.18 -10.72
N VAL A 92 -10.10 9.37 -11.79
CA VAL A 92 -8.79 9.08 -12.39
C VAL A 92 -8.10 10.35 -12.85
N ASN A 93 -8.78 11.21 -13.61
CA ASN A 93 -8.17 12.41 -14.19
C ASN A 93 -7.69 13.38 -13.11
N THR A 94 -8.55 13.70 -12.14
CA THR A 94 -8.20 14.62 -11.05
C THR A 94 -7.15 14.02 -10.10
N ALA A 95 -7.15 12.70 -9.90
CA ALA A 95 -6.11 12.02 -9.13
C ALA A 95 -4.75 12.12 -9.85
N VAL A 96 -4.69 11.92 -11.17
CA VAL A 96 -3.45 12.06 -11.94
C VAL A 96 -2.87 13.47 -11.75
N GLU A 97 -3.69 14.51 -11.88
CA GLU A 97 -3.27 15.90 -11.64
C GLU A 97 -2.75 16.12 -10.22
N TRP A 98 -3.46 15.58 -9.21
CA TRP A 98 -3.12 15.77 -7.81
C TRP A 98 -1.86 15.02 -7.37
N PHE A 99 -1.67 13.79 -7.85
CA PHE A 99 -0.54 12.94 -7.51
C PHE A 99 0.70 13.18 -8.39
N ALA A 100 0.58 13.90 -9.52
CA ALA A 100 1.69 14.20 -10.42
C ALA A 100 2.94 14.78 -9.71
N PRO A 101 2.84 15.70 -8.74
CA PRO A 101 4.00 16.19 -8.02
C PRO A 101 4.77 15.09 -7.28
N TYR A 102 4.09 14.04 -6.82
CA TYR A 102 4.64 12.96 -6.00
C TYR A 102 4.96 11.68 -6.79
N ALA A 103 4.72 11.68 -8.11
CA ALA A 103 4.77 10.48 -8.95
C ALA A 103 6.10 9.72 -8.91
N LYS A 104 7.23 10.45 -8.75
CA LYS A 104 8.57 9.84 -8.65
C LYS A 104 8.83 9.13 -7.33
N ASN A 105 8.06 9.44 -6.28
CA ASN A 105 8.17 8.82 -4.97
C ASN A 105 7.25 7.61 -4.85
N LEU A 106 6.13 7.57 -5.57
CA LEU A 106 5.22 6.42 -5.58
C LEU A 106 5.90 5.22 -6.25
N LEU A 107 6.05 4.13 -5.52
CA LEU A 107 6.69 2.90 -6.02
C LEU A 107 5.65 1.85 -6.38
N LEU A 108 4.74 1.56 -5.46
CA LEU A 108 3.79 0.45 -5.59
C LEU A 108 2.44 0.81 -4.98
N LEU A 109 1.37 0.50 -5.71
CA LEU A 109 -0.02 0.60 -5.26
C LEU A 109 -0.63 -0.82 -5.20
N GLY A 110 -0.99 -1.26 -3.99
CA GLY A 110 -1.76 -2.48 -3.77
C GLY A 110 -3.25 -2.24 -3.95
N TYR A 111 -3.99 -3.31 -4.26
CA TYR A 111 -5.45 -3.27 -4.31
C TYR A 111 -6.05 -3.39 -2.90
N GLY A 112 -7.15 -2.71 -2.65
CA GLY A 112 -8.02 -3.00 -1.51
C GLY A 112 -9.40 -3.48 -1.95
N ASN A 113 -10.32 -3.60 -0.98
CA ASN A 113 -11.67 -4.08 -1.26
C ASN A 113 -12.50 -3.06 -2.05
N HIS A 114 -12.14 -1.78 -2.02
CA HIS A 114 -12.85 -0.74 -2.77
C HIS A 114 -12.55 -0.84 -4.28
N GLU A 115 -11.30 -0.94 -4.68
CA GLU A 115 -10.93 -1.07 -6.09
C GLU A 115 -11.39 -2.41 -6.68
N THR A 116 -11.24 -3.50 -5.93
CA THR A 116 -11.66 -4.83 -6.40
C THR A 116 -13.17 -4.96 -6.55
N SER A 117 -13.96 -4.27 -5.71
CA SER A 117 -15.42 -4.20 -5.88
C SER A 117 -15.82 -3.57 -7.22
N ILE A 118 -15.11 -2.51 -7.64
CA ILE A 118 -15.37 -1.88 -8.95
C ILE A 118 -15.05 -2.81 -10.11
N ILE A 119 -13.94 -3.55 -10.03
CA ILE A 119 -13.62 -4.57 -11.04
C ILE A 119 -14.74 -5.61 -11.13
N HIS A 120 -15.22 -6.10 -9.99
CA HIS A 120 -16.25 -7.14 -9.94
C HIS A 120 -17.62 -6.67 -10.46
N HIS A 121 -18.03 -5.44 -10.15
CA HIS A 121 -19.38 -4.96 -10.45
C HIS A 121 -19.50 -4.08 -11.70
N GLN A 122 -18.38 -3.54 -12.18
CA GLN A 122 -18.36 -2.58 -13.30
C GLN A 122 -17.25 -2.89 -14.31
N GLU A 123 -16.55 -4.02 -14.17
CA GLU A 123 -15.59 -4.56 -15.15
C GLU A 123 -14.49 -3.56 -15.56
N THR A 124 -14.14 -2.65 -14.64
CA THR A 124 -13.12 -1.63 -14.88
C THR A 124 -12.14 -1.56 -13.73
N ASP A 125 -10.85 -1.45 -14.08
CA ASP A 125 -9.76 -1.37 -13.11
C ASP A 125 -9.29 0.08 -12.96
N ILE A 126 -9.78 0.74 -11.92
CA ILE A 126 -9.49 2.15 -11.67
C ILE A 126 -8.05 2.36 -11.20
N LEU A 127 -7.50 1.45 -10.41
CA LEU A 127 -6.13 1.58 -9.90
C LEU A 127 -5.11 1.43 -11.03
N GLN A 128 -5.29 0.43 -11.90
CA GLN A 128 -4.43 0.21 -13.07
C GLN A 128 -4.54 1.36 -14.07
N ARG A 129 -5.75 1.90 -14.29
CA ARG A 129 -5.95 3.08 -15.15
C ARG A 129 -5.24 4.31 -14.60
N PHE A 130 -5.35 4.56 -13.30
CA PHE A 130 -4.63 5.65 -12.64
C PHE A 130 -3.11 5.51 -12.79
N ALA A 131 -2.54 4.37 -12.41
CA ALA A 131 -1.09 4.17 -12.47
C ALA A 131 -0.54 4.30 -13.90
N SER A 132 -1.22 3.69 -14.88
CA SER A 132 -0.85 3.79 -16.30
C SER A 132 -0.87 5.23 -16.80
N THR A 133 -1.93 5.98 -16.46
CA THR A 133 -2.09 7.37 -16.90
C THR A 133 -1.09 8.29 -16.22
N LEU A 134 -0.82 8.10 -14.92
CA LEU A 134 0.18 8.86 -14.16
C LEU A 134 1.59 8.63 -14.72
N ASN A 135 1.94 7.38 -15.01
CA ASN A 135 3.22 7.02 -15.62
C ASN A 135 3.38 7.65 -17.01
N TYR A 136 2.34 7.59 -17.84
CA TYR A 136 2.36 8.24 -19.15
C TYR A 136 2.53 9.77 -19.04
N ALA A 137 1.80 10.42 -18.12
CA ALA A 137 1.81 11.87 -17.98
C ALA A 137 3.11 12.42 -17.37
N THR A 138 3.79 11.64 -16.53
CA THR A 138 4.94 12.15 -15.73
C THR A 138 6.27 11.45 -16.03
N GLY A 139 6.25 10.36 -16.80
CA GLY A 139 7.42 9.49 -17.00
C GLY A 139 7.83 8.70 -15.76
N SER A 140 6.95 8.59 -14.74
CA SER A 140 7.17 7.73 -13.58
C SER A 140 7.03 6.25 -13.92
N ALA A 141 7.41 5.40 -12.97
CA ALA A 141 7.32 3.94 -13.07
C ALA A 141 6.60 3.36 -11.83
N VAL A 142 5.41 3.89 -11.55
CA VAL A 142 4.55 3.38 -10.47
C VAL A 142 4.01 2.03 -10.89
N GLU A 143 4.23 1.00 -10.06
CA GLU A 143 3.72 -0.34 -10.30
C GLU A 143 2.41 -0.58 -9.55
N VAL A 144 1.61 -1.49 -10.09
CA VAL A 144 0.39 -2.00 -9.45
C VAL A 144 0.62 -3.44 -9.01
N GLY A 145 0.41 -3.67 -7.72
CA GLY A 145 0.58 -4.96 -7.05
C GLY A 145 -0.70 -5.78 -6.99
N GLY A 146 -0.77 -6.69 -6.02
CA GLY A 146 -1.97 -7.47 -5.72
C GLY A 146 -2.78 -6.87 -4.56
N TYR A 147 -3.81 -7.60 -4.14
CA TYR A 147 -4.47 -7.37 -2.84
C TYR A 147 -3.53 -7.70 -1.66
N GLY A 148 -2.59 -8.60 -1.92
CA GLY A 148 -1.44 -8.86 -1.07
C GLY A 148 -0.29 -9.40 -1.91
N GLY A 149 0.92 -9.39 -1.35
CA GLY A 149 2.12 -9.78 -2.04
C GLY A 149 3.40 -9.52 -1.25
N THR A 150 4.51 -9.57 -1.97
CA THR A 150 5.85 -9.42 -1.43
C THR A 150 6.53 -8.19 -1.99
N ILE A 151 7.20 -7.44 -1.12
CA ILE A 151 8.15 -6.38 -1.47
C ILE A 151 9.48 -6.77 -0.85
N ASP A 152 10.44 -7.16 -1.69
CA ASP A 152 11.80 -7.43 -1.29
C ASP A 152 12.64 -6.16 -1.37
N ILE A 153 13.00 -5.58 -0.23
CA ILE A 153 13.87 -4.41 -0.16
C ILE A 153 15.31 -4.91 -0.08
N ARG A 154 16.01 -4.87 -1.22
CA ARG A 154 17.42 -5.22 -1.31
C ARG A 154 18.29 -4.01 -0.99
N VAL A 155 18.85 -4.00 0.21
CA VAL A 155 19.77 -2.96 0.67
C VAL A 155 21.20 -3.32 0.28
N GLN A 156 21.76 -2.59 -0.67
CA GLN A 156 23.19 -2.66 -1.00
C GLN A 156 23.97 -1.75 -0.05
N HIS A 157 24.85 -2.36 0.76
CA HIS A 157 25.75 -1.63 1.64
C HIS A 157 27.02 -1.23 0.90
N ASP A 158 27.57 -2.15 0.10
CA ASP A 158 28.69 -1.93 -0.83
C ASP A 158 28.61 -2.95 -2.01
N PRO A 159 29.52 -2.91 -3.00
CA PRO A 159 29.43 -3.79 -4.18
C PRO A 159 29.41 -5.30 -3.88
N ASN A 160 29.90 -5.72 -2.71
CA ASN A 160 30.02 -7.13 -2.33
C ASN A 160 29.10 -7.52 -1.15
N ARG A 161 28.51 -6.54 -0.44
CA ARG A 161 27.65 -6.78 0.73
C ARG A 161 26.28 -6.14 0.54
N GLY A 162 25.26 -6.98 0.67
CA GLY A 162 23.87 -6.55 0.74
C GLY A 162 23.07 -7.37 1.74
N MET A 163 21.90 -6.86 2.10
CA MET A 163 20.90 -7.56 2.90
C MET A 163 19.52 -7.30 2.32
N ASN A 164 18.59 -8.18 2.61
CA ASN A 164 17.20 -8.04 2.18
C ASN A 164 16.33 -7.79 3.41
N PHE A 165 15.32 -6.93 3.24
CA PHE A 165 14.23 -6.75 4.19
C PHE A 165 12.92 -7.01 3.45
N VAL A 166 12.26 -8.11 3.78
CA VAL A 166 11.14 -8.63 2.99
C VAL A 166 9.82 -8.33 3.68
N ILE A 167 8.95 -7.61 2.98
CA ILE A 167 7.63 -7.21 3.47
C ILE A 167 6.56 -8.10 2.83
N HIS A 168 5.73 -8.73 3.66
CA HIS A 168 4.46 -9.32 3.27
C HIS A 168 3.36 -8.27 3.46
N TYR A 169 2.88 -7.66 2.37
CA TYR A 169 1.72 -6.77 2.46
C TYR A 169 0.46 -7.56 2.14
N TYR A 170 -0.61 -7.27 2.87
CA TYR A 170 -1.95 -7.77 2.59
C TYR A 170 -2.92 -6.71 3.09
N HIS A 171 -3.78 -6.17 2.23
CA HIS A 171 -4.63 -5.03 2.59
C HIS A 171 -5.47 -5.32 3.85
N GLY A 172 -6.02 -6.54 3.95
CA GLY A 172 -6.78 -7.00 5.11
C GLY A 172 -8.18 -7.42 4.74
N ALA A 173 -8.95 -7.89 5.71
CA ALA A 173 -10.35 -8.27 5.51
C ALA A 173 -11.11 -8.27 6.83
N GLY A 174 -12.44 -8.10 6.75
CA GLY A 174 -13.33 -8.18 7.90
C GLY A 174 -13.26 -6.94 8.81
N GLY A 175 -14.13 -6.89 9.82
CA GLY A 175 -14.19 -5.77 10.75
C GLY A 175 -13.05 -5.76 11.77
N GLY A 176 -12.66 -4.55 12.18
CA GLY A 176 -11.83 -4.35 13.37
C GLY A 176 -12.51 -4.85 14.65
N GLY A 177 -11.74 -4.99 15.72
CA GLY A 177 -12.26 -5.33 17.04
C GLY A 177 -12.12 -4.13 17.99
N PRO A 178 -13.19 -3.66 18.66
CA PRO A 178 -13.12 -2.51 19.57
C PRO A 178 -12.02 -2.62 20.64
N VAL A 179 -11.69 -3.86 21.03
CA VAL A 179 -10.65 -4.16 22.02
C VAL A 179 -9.34 -4.61 21.36
N THR A 180 -9.43 -5.49 20.36
CA THR A 180 -8.24 -6.15 19.77
C THR A 180 -7.59 -5.34 18.67
N LYS A 181 -8.26 -4.30 18.15
CA LYS A 181 -7.76 -3.40 17.10
C LYS A 181 -7.26 -4.15 15.85
N GLY A 182 -7.83 -5.30 15.55
CA GLY A 182 -7.42 -6.12 14.41
C GLY A 182 -6.16 -6.98 14.63
N VAL A 183 -5.48 -6.91 15.78
CA VAL A 183 -4.22 -7.65 16.06
C VAL A 183 -4.35 -9.17 15.85
N ILE A 184 -5.53 -9.75 16.07
CA ILE A 184 -5.79 -11.18 15.80
C ILE A 184 -5.57 -11.52 14.31
N GLN A 185 -5.91 -10.61 13.40
CA GLN A 185 -5.71 -10.81 11.97
C GLN A 185 -4.21 -10.84 11.63
N ASP A 186 -3.42 -9.94 12.23
CA ASP A 186 -1.97 -9.90 12.06
C ASP A 186 -1.32 -11.17 12.61
N GLN A 187 -1.78 -11.69 13.75
CA GLN A 187 -1.28 -12.96 14.29
C GLN A 187 -1.59 -14.14 13.37
N ARG A 188 -2.77 -14.16 12.72
CA ARG A 188 -3.11 -15.19 11.72
C ARG A 188 -2.23 -15.10 10.49
N LEU A 189 -1.98 -13.88 9.99
CA LEU A 189 -1.07 -13.65 8.86
C LEU A 189 0.35 -14.10 9.19
N LEU A 190 0.85 -13.75 10.39
CA LEU A 190 2.17 -14.18 10.86
C LEU A 190 2.27 -15.71 10.96
N ALA A 191 1.25 -16.38 11.51
CA ALA A 191 1.25 -17.82 11.69
C ALA A 191 1.31 -18.62 10.36
N SER A 192 0.82 -18.04 9.27
CA SER A 192 0.88 -18.64 7.93
C SER A 192 2.02 -18.11 7.07
N SER A 193 2.90 -17.26 7.62
CA SER A 193 3.97 -16.58 6.89
C SER A 193 5.35 -17.02 7.38
N GLU A 194 6.21 -17.46 6.47
CA GLU A 194 7.62 -17.74 6.73
C GLU A 194 8.50 -16.96 5.74
N GLY A 195 9.69 -16.53 6.18
CA GLY A 195 10.67 -15.85 5.31
C GLY A 195 10.58 -14.33 5.29
N TYR A 196 9.53 -13.74 5.85
CA TYR A 196 9.34 -12.29 5.91
C TYR A 196 10.01 -11.64 7.13
N ASP A 197 10.28 -10.35 7.04
CA ASP A 197 10.77 -9.48 8.12
C ASP A 197 9.67 -8.58 8.68
N LEU A 198 8.69 -8.22 7.84
CA LEU A 198 7.54 -7.39 8.20
C LEU A 198 6.26 -7.97 7.59
N THR A 199 5.20 -8.11 8.38
CA THR A 199 3.83 -8.23 7.86
C THR A 199 3.12 -6.88 7.97
N TRP A 200 2.43 -6.46 6.91
CA TRP A 200 1.79 -5.14 6.85
C TRP A 200 0.34 -5.23 6.37
N MET A 201 -0.58 -4.64 7.16
CA MET A 201 -2.02 -4.59 6.89
C MET A 201 -2.61 -3.17 6.99
N GLY A 202 -3.79 -2.97 6.40
CA GLY A 202 -4.62 -1.76 6.46
C GLY A 202 -6.07 -2.10 6.86
N HIS A 203 -7.08 -1.66 6.12
CA HIS A 203 -8.49 -2.12 6.10
C HIS A 203 -9.34 -1.85 7.33
N VAL A 204 -8.83 -2.10 8.54
CA VAL A 204 -9.58 -1.93 9.81
C VAL A 204 -9.38 -0.55 10.45
N HIS A 205 -8.60 0.32 9.80
CA HIS A 205 -8.39 1.72 10.16
C HIS A 205 -7.72 1.95 11.53
N GLU A 206 -7.01 0.95 12.04
CA GLU A 206 -6.21 1.04 13.26
C GLU A 206 -4.75 1.39 12.93
N LEU A 207 -4.06 2.09 13.84
CA LEU A 207 -2.65 2.44 13.68
C LEU A 207 -1.82 1.83 14.81
N TYR A 208 -0.90 0.94 14.47
CA TYR A 208 0.10 0.46 15.42
C TYR A 208 1.29 -0.19 14.73
N TYR A 209 2.32 -0.36 15.55
CA TYR A 209 3.47 -1.19 15.27
C TYR A 209 3.70 -2.10 16.48
N HIS A 210 3.94 -3.38 16.24
CA HIS A 210 4.46 -4.29 17.25
C HIS A 210 5.50 -5.24 16.64
N GLN A 211 6.24 -5.90 17.51
CA GLN A 211 7.30 -6.83 17.11
C GLN A 211 7.12 -8.12 17.87
N ASN A 212 7.14 -9.23 17.14
CA ASN A 212 7.06 -10.58 17.70
C ASN A 212 8.40 -11.30 17.48
N MET A 213 8.88 -12.00 18.50
CA MET A 213 10.04 -12.87 18.36
C MET A 213 9.61 -14.24 17.87
N ILE A 214 10.07 -14.65 16.69
CA ILE A 214 9.90 -16.02 16.19
C ILE A 214 11.16 -16.83 16.43
N HIS A 215 10.99 -18.13 16.60
CA HIS A 215 12.09 -19.08 16.76
C HIS A 215 12.20 -19.96 15.52
N LYS A 216 13.40 -20.04 14.96
CA LYS A 216 13.76 -20.96 13.88
C LYS A 216 14.81 -21.93 14.38
N TYR A 217 14.51 -23.22 14.36
CA TYR A 217 15.48 -24.26 14.67
C TYR A 217 16.29 -24.62 13.42
N ASP A 218 17.59 -24.28 13.41
CA ASP A 218 18.52 -24.67 12.35
C ASP A 218 18.94 -26.13 12.56
N ARG A 219 18.37 -27.04 11.77
CA ARG A 219 18.58 -28.49 11.91
C ARG A 219 20.03 -28.92 11.66
N PRO A 220 20.74 -28.42 10.63
CA PRO A 220 22.17 -28.70 10.44
C PRO A 220 23.05 -28.23 11.59
N LYS A 221 22.88 -26.99 12.06
CA LYS A 221 23.75 -26.40 13.09
C LYS A 221 23.34 -26.78 14.51
N LYS A 222 22.15 -27.35 14.70
CA LYS A 222 21.54 -27.65 16.01
C LYS A 222 21.39 -26.40 16.88
N THR A 223 21.19 -25.24 16.26
CA THR A 223 21.07 -23.95 16.94
C THR A 223 19.65 -23.40 16.85
N LEU A 224 19.18 -22.79 17.93
CA LEU A 224 17.96 -21.98 17.92
C LEU A 224 18.30 -20.55 17.48
N ILE A 225 17.68 -20.11 16.40
CA ILE A 225 17.78 -18.74 15.91
C ILE A 225 16.53 -18.00 16.35
N GLN A 226 16.70 -16.85 17.01
CA GLN A 226 15.61 -15.94 17.33
C GLN A 226 15.64 -14.80 16.33
N LYS A 227 14.51 -14.54 15.68
CA LYS A 227 14.38 -13.46 14.70
C LYS A 227 13.17 -12.59 15.08
N PRO A 228 13.33 -11.27 15.18
CA PRO A 228 12.16 -10.39 15.25
C PRO A 228 11.43 -10.38 13.91
N VAL A 229 10.10 -10.48 13.95
CA VAL A 229 9.22 -10.14 12.84
C VAL A 229 8.40 -8.95 13.25
N HIS A 230 8.44 -7.92 12.41
CA HIS A 230 7.70 -6.69 12.58
C HIS A 230 6.26 -6.88 12.11
N GLN A 231 5.33 -6.20 12.76
CA GLN A 231 3.93 -6.17 12.37
C GLN A 231 3.48 -4.71 12.36
N LEU A 232 3.08 -4.23 11.19
CA LEU A 232 2.64 -2.87 10.97
C LEU A 232 1.18 -2.89 10.55
N ARG A 233 0.39 -2.01 11.14
CA ARG A 233 -0.90 -1.64 10.61
C ARG A 233 -0.99 -0.14 10.42
N THR A 234 -1.42 0.27 9.23
CA THR A 234 -1.59 1.67 8.85
C THR A 234 -3.06 2.07 8.92
N ALA A 235 -3.33 3.26 9.45
CA ALA A 235 -4.69 3.81 9.53
C ALA A 235 -5.11 4.51 8.24
N THR A 236 -6.39 4.86 8.20
CA THR A 236 -7.01 5.59 7.10
C THR A 236 -6.73 7.10 7.15
N TYR A 237 -6.88 7.74 6.00
CA TYR A 237 -6.97 9.20 5.88
C TYR A 237 -8.41 9.71 5.87
N LYS A 238 -9.42 8.84 5.91
CA LYS A 238 -10.85 9.15 5.87
C LYS A 238 -11.49 9.23 7.25
#